data_AF-A0A090I1R0-F1
#
_entry.id   AF-A0A090I1R0-F1
#
_cell.length_a   1.000
_cell.length_b   1.000
_cell.length_c   1.000
_cell.angle_alpha   90.00
_cell.angle_beta   90.00
_cell.angle_gamma   90.00
#
_symmetry.space_group_name_H-M   'P 1'
#
loop_
_entity.id
_entity.type
_entity.pdbx_description
1 polymer ?
#
loop_
_entity_poly.entity_id
_entity_poly.type
_entity_poly.pdbx_seq_one_letter_code
_entity_poly.pdbx_strand_id
1 'polypeptide(L)'
;MDFIGKTKLSELKTNDDILEAFYSFAKKEKENEIASLIKEERLKKDSQRFIERAIGKGYVEYAGDELDGIIPPTSRRQGARERKKASILDKIRNIVEVFVGI
;
A
#
# COMPACT_ATOMS: atom_id res chain seq x y z
N MET A 1 -14.12 4.49 8.38
CA MET A 1 -15.17 5.54 8.41
C MET A 1 -15.05 6.51 7.22
N ASP A 2 -14.00 6.44 6.41
CA ASP A 2 -13.67 7.51 5.44
C ASP A 2 -14.58 7.56 4.20
N PHE A 3 -15.07 6.41 3.73
CA PHE A 3 -15.98 6.34 2.58
C PHE A 3 -17.29 7.10 2.83
N ILE A 4 -17.91 6.89 4.00
CA ILE A 4 -19.17 7.52 4.39
C ILE A 4 -19.00 9.05 4.53
N GLY A 5 -17.81 9.51 4.94
CA GLY A 5 -17.52 10.95 5.09
C GLY A 5 -17.22 11.68 3.78
N LYS A 6 -16.71 10.97 2.77
CA LYS A 6 -16.28 11.57 1.48
C LYS A 6 -17.28 11.35 0.33
N THR A 7 -18.25 10.44 0.49
CA THR A 7 -19.23 10.09 -0.56
C THR A 7 -20.61 10.64 -0.22
N LYS A 8 -21.28 11.27 -1.19
CA LYS A 8 -22.69 11.68 -1.05
C LYS A 8 -23.60 10.47 -1.22
N LEU A 9 -23.93 9.82 -0.11
CA LEU A 9 -24.81 8.64 -0.07
C LEU A 9 -26.19 8.90 -0.69
N SER A 10 -26.67 10.15 -0.69
CA SER A 10 -27.94 10.54 -1.33
C SER A 10 -27.96 10.41 -2.86
N GLU A 11 -26.78 10.36 -3.50
CA GLU A 11 -26.66 10.20 -4.95
C GLU A 11 -26.63 8.71 -5.38
N LEU A 12 -26.43 7.79 -4.42
CA LEU A 12 -26.38 6.35 -4.63
C LEU A 12 -27.79 5.76 -4.45
N LYS A 13 -28.35 5.16 -5.51
CA LYS A 13 -29.77 4.76 -5.55
C LYS A 13 -29.96 3.26 -5.38
N THR A 14 -28.98 2.47 -5.80
CA THR A 14 -29.02 1.01 -5.74
C THR A 14 -27.83 0.45 -4.98
N ASN A 15 -27.94 -0.81 -4.52
CA ASN A 15 -26.84 -1.50 -3.86
C ASN A 15 -25.62 -1.63 -4.80
N ASP A 16 -25.84 -1.81 -6.09
CA ASP A 16 -24.78 -1.91 -7.09
C ASP A 16 -24.03 -0.57 -7.23
N ASP A 17 -24.73 0.56 -7.25
CA ASP A 17 -24.11 1.89 -7.26
C ASP A 17 -23.22 2.12 -6.02
N ILE A 18 -23.68 1.64 -4.86
CA ILE A 18 -22.92 1.76 -3.60
C ILE A 18 -21.64 0.90 -3.66
N LEU A 19 -21.74 -0.33 -4.18
CA LEU A 19 -20.59 -1.21 -4.34
C LEU A 19 -19.58 -0.62 -5.34
N GLU A 20 -20.03 -0.14 -6.49
CA GLU A 20 -19.15 0.47 -7.48
C GLU A 20 -18.45 1.71 -6.92
N ALA A 21 -19.19 2.60 -6.26
CA ALA A 21 -18.62 3.78 -5.61
C ALA A 21 -17.61 3.40 -4.52
N PHE A 22 -17.89 2.36 -3.74
CA PHE A 22 -16.98 1.85 -2.71
C PHE A 22 -15.68 1.31 -3.32
N TYR A 23 -15.76 0.43 -4.31
CA TYR A 23 -14.56 -0.12 -4.96
C TYR A 23 -13.77 0.97 -5.69
N SER A 24 -14.43 1.93 -6.33
CA SER A 24 -13.78 3.08 -6.98
C SER A 24 -13.02 3.93 -5.96
N PHE A 25 -13.66 4.24 -4.83
CA PHE A 25 -13.04 4.96 -3.72
C PHE A 25 -11.84 4.19 -3.15
N ALA A 26 -12.03 2.90 -2.85
CA ALA A 26 -10.99 2.06 -2.26
C ALA A 26 -9.78 1.88 -3.19
N LYS A 27 -9.99 1.75 -4.51
CA LYS A 27 -8.91 1.73 -5.51
C LYS A 27 -8.11 3.03 -5.48
N LYS A 28 -8.78 4.18 -5.42
CA LYS A 28 -8.12 5.49 -5.36
C LYS A 28 -7.34 5.69 -4.07
N GLU A 29 -7.91 5.34 -2.92
CA GLU A 29 -7.21 5.41 -1.63
C GLU A 29 -6.01 4.44 -1.60
N LYS A 30 -6.12 3.25 -2.19
CA LYS A 30 -5.00 2.30 -2.37
C LYS A 30 -3.84 2.94 -3.14
N GLU A 31 -4.13 3.54 -4.30
CA GLU A 31 -3.11 4.21 -5.11
C GLU A 31 -2.43 5.36 -4.35
N ASN A 32 -3.22 6.14 -3.61
CA ASN A 32 -2.70 7.25 -2.80
C ASN A 32 -1.78 6.76 -1.67
N GLU A 33 -2.18 5.72 -0.94
CA GLU A 33 -1.37 5.15 0.15
C GLU A 33 -0.04 4.56 -0.36
N ILE A 34 -0.09 3.83 -1.48
CA ILE A 34 1.13 3.31 -2.12
C ILE A 34 2.05 4.47 -2.53
N ALA A 35 1.52 5.50 -3.18
CA ALA A 35 2.30 6.66 -3.60
C ALA A 35 2.87 7.43 -2.39
N SER A 36 2.10 7.55 -1.31
CA SER A 36 2.52 8.18 -0.06
C SER A 36 3.71 7.44 0.55
N LEU A 37 3.62 6.10 0.69
CA LEU A 37 4.69 5.27 1.22
C LEU A 37 5.97 5.37 0.37
N ILE A 38 5.84 5.31 -0.95
CA ILE A 38 6.98 5.44 -1.88
C ILE A 38 7.69 6.78 -1.69
N LYS A 39 6.92 7.86 -1.54
CA LYS A 39 7.46 9.21 -1.35
C LYS A 39 8.11 9.38 0.02
N GLU A 40 7.44 8.94 1.09
CA GLU A 40 7.91 9.06 2.47
C GLU A 40 9.23 8.31 2.67
N GLU A 41 9.31 7.06 2.22
CA GLU A 41 10.48 6.20 2.39
C GLU A 41 11.54 6.37 1.30
N ARG A 42 11.23 7.17 0.27
CA ARG A 42 12.04 7.39 -0.94
C ARG A 42 12.37 6.07 -1.64
N LEU A 43 11.36 5.23 -1.81
CA LEU A 43 11.50 3.93 -2.44
C LEU A 43 11.79 4.09 -3.95
N LYS A 44 12.37 3.06 -4.55
CA LYS A 44 12.72 3.07 -5.98
C LYS A 44 11.48 2.96 -6.88
N LYS A 45 11.66 3.16 -8.18
CA LYS A 45 10.56 3.14 -9.17
C LYS A 45 9.76 1.84 -9.19
N ASP A 46 10.42 0.70 -8.96
CA ASP A 46 9.77 -0.63 -9.02
C ASP A 46 8.89 -0.95 -7.80
N SER A 47 8.87 -0.07 -6.80
CA SER A 47 8.16 -0.27 -5.54
C SER A 47 6.65 -0.38 -5.71
N GLN A 48 6.06 0.42 -6.61
CA GLN A 48 4.63 0.39 -6.85
C GLN A 48 4.18 -1.01 -7.28
N ARG A 49 4.83 -1.57 -8.30
CA ARG A 49 4.54 -2.93 -8.80
C ARG A 49 4.79 -4.00 -7.74
N PHE A 50 5.79 -3.83 -6.88
CA PHE A 50 6.04 -4.75 -5.78
C PHE A 50 4.90 -4.74 -4.75
N ILE A 51 4.49 -3.55 -4.30
CA ILE A 51 3.43 -3.39 -3.30
C ILE A 51 2.08 -3.88 -3.86
N GLU A 52 1.76 -3.56 -5.11
CA GLU A 52 0.54 -4.05 -5.77
C GLU A 52 0.50 -5.59 -5.84
N ARG A 53 1.63 -6.23 -6.16
CA ARG A 53 1.73 -7.71 -6.15
C ARG A 53 1.56 -8.28 -4.74
N ALA A 54 2.12 -7.63 -3.72
CA ALA A 54 1.97 -8.06 -2.33
C ALA A 54 0.51 -7.97 -1.88
N ILE A 55 -0.20 -6.88 -2.22
CA ILE A 55 -1.63 -6.72 -1.94
C ILE A 55 -2.44 -7.83 -2.62
N GLY A 56 -2.17 -8.10 -3.91
CA GLY A 56 -2.85 -9.17 -4.65
C GLY A 56 -2.59 -10.58 -4.09
N LYS A 57 -1.41 -10.81 -3.49
CA LYS A 57 -1.09 -12.06 -2.77
C LYS A 57 -1.70 -12.11 -1.36
N GLY A 58 -2.05 -10.98 -0.78
CA GLY A 58 -2.52 -10.85 0.61
C GLY A 58 -1.40 -10.96 1.66
N TYR A 59 -0.12 -11.01 1.25
CA TYR A 59 1.01 -11.01 2.18
C TYR A 59 2.28 -10.44 1.54
N VAL A 60 3.23 -10.04 2.40
CA VAL A 60 4.59 -9.65 2.01
C VAL A 60 5.61 -10.31 2.93
N GLU A 61 6.71 -10.78 2.35
CA GLU A 61 7.77 -11.45 3.07
C GLU A 61 9.00 -10.55 3.27
N TYR A 62 9.69 -10.76 4.39
CA TYR A 62 10.98 -10.12 4.65
C TYR A 62 12.11 -10.71 3.78
N ALA A 63 12.00 -12.00 3.48
CA ALA A 63 12.95 -12.72 2.66
C ALA A 63 12.74 -12.38 1.18
N GLY A 64 13.83 -12.36 0.41
CA GLY A 64 13.81 -12.05 -1.01
C GLY A 64 14.58 -10.79 -1.38
N ASP A 65 15.04 -10.78 -2.62
CA ASP A 65 15.75 -9.68 -3.27
C ASP A 65 14.82 -8.54 -3.67
N GLU A 66 13.53 -8.80 -3.89
CA GLU A 66 12.56 -7.78 -4.30
C GLU A 66 12.41 -6.65 -3.27
N LEU A 67 12.22 -6.98 -1.98
CA LEU A 67 12.12 -5.99 -0.91
C LEU A 67 13.43 -5.20 -0.76
N ASP A 68 14.59 -5.88 -0.85
CA ASP A 68 15.89 -5.20 -0.83
C ASP A 68 16.10 -4.30 -2.06
N GLY A 69 15.55 -4.71 -3.19
CA GLY A 69 15.61 -4.03 -4.48
C GLY A 69 14.91 -2.67 -4.45
N ILE A 70 13.80 -2.56 -3.73
CA ILE A 70 13.02 -1.32 -3.65
C ILE A 70 13.56 -0.31 -2.63
N ILE A 71 14.40 -0.75 -1.69
CA ILE A 71 14.99 0.11 -0.66
C ILE A 71 16.12 0.96 -1.26
N PRO A 72 16.11 2.30 -1.07
CA PRO A 72 17.16 3.17 -1.56
C PRO A 72 18.53 2.83 -0.93
N PRO A 73 19.65 3.27 -1.54
CA PRO A 73 20.96 3.17 -0.92
C PRO A 73 20.92 3.74 0.51
N THR A 74 21.15 2.87 1.49
CA THR A 74 21.04 3.18 2.91
C THR A 74 22.28 2.64 3.60
N SER A 75 22.83 3.40 4.54
CA SER A 75 24.01 2.98 5.31
C SER A 75 23.75 1.64 5.99
N ARG A 76 24.74 0.75 5.92
CA ARG A 76 24.74 -0.53 6.66
C ARG A 76 25.35 -0.40 8.05
N ARG A 77 25.98 0.75 8.36
CA ARG A 77 26.60 0.97 9.68
C ARG A 77 25.52 0.87 10.76
N GLN A 78 25.86 0.20 11.85
CA GLN A 78 24.97 0.03 13.01
C GLN A 78 23.58 -0.54 12.63
N GLY A 79 23.49 -1.38 11.60
CA GLY A 79 22.24 -2.03 11.19
C GLY A 79 21.15 -1.06 10.71
N ALA A 80 21.52 0.12 10.23
CA ALA A 80 20.54 1.14 9.81
C ALA A 80 19.69 0.67 8.61
N ARG A 81 20.29 -0.09 7.68
CA ARG A 81 19.57 -0.65 6.52
C ARG A 81 18.55 -1.70 6.95
N GLU A 82 18.92 -2.59 7.86
CA GLU A 82 18.08 -3.67 8.35
C GLU A 82 16.88 -3.11 9.13
N ARG A 83 17.10 -2.08 9.96
CA ARG A 83 16.01 -1.36 10.65
C ARG A 83 15.07 -0.67 9.67
N LYS A 84 15.61 -0.02 8.64
CA LYS A 84 14.78 0.59 7.58
C LYS A 84 14.00 -0.47 6.81
N LYS A 85 14.60 -1.61 6.48
CA LYS A 85 13.93 -2.73 5.82
C LYS A 85 12.75 -3.26 6.64
N ALA A 86 12.94 -3.47 7.95
CA ALA A 86 11.88 -3.89 8.85
C ALA A 86 10.73 -2.87 8.91
N SER A 87 11.05 -1.59 9.09
CA SER A 87 10.06 -0.50 9.10
C SER A 87 9.24 -0.44 7.80
N ILE A 88 9.90 -0.54 6.63
CA ILE A 88 9.22 -0.56 5.34
C ILE A 88 8.33 -1.80 5.21
N LEU A 89 8.81 -2.97 5.64
CA LEU A 89 8.01 -4.20 5.59
C LEU A 89 6.73 -4.06 6.39
N ASP A 90 6.80 -3.53 7.63
CA ASP A 90 5.63 -3.37 8.47
C ASP A 90 4.63 -2.37 7.88
N LYS A 91 5.11 -1.28 7.29
CA LYS A 91 4.24 -0.35 6.54
C LYS A 91 3.56 -1.04 5.36
N ILE A 92 4.27 -1.85 4.59
CA ILE A 92 3.69 -2.60 3.47
C ILE A 92 2.67 -3.63 3.98
N ARG A 93 2.94 -4.32 5.09
CA ARG A 93 1.98 -5.27 5.70
C ARG A 93 0.67 -4.59 6.07
N ASN A 94 0.72 -3.41 6.67
CA ASN A 94 -0.48 -2.64 7.01
C ASN A 94 -1.29 -2.29 5.75
N ILE A 95 -0.63 -1.86 4.67
CA ILE A 95 -1.31 -1.61 3.38
C ILE A 95 -1.94 -2.90 2.85
N VAL A 96 -1.20 -4.01 2.87
CA VAL A 96 -1.70 -5.31 2.40
C VAL A 96 -2.94 -5.74 3.19
N GLU A 97 -2.92 -5.62 4.51
CA GLU A 97 -4.06 -5.98 5.36
C GLU A 97 -5.31 -5.13 5.07
N VAL A 98 -5.13 -3.83 4.82
CA VAL A 98 -6.24 -2.91 4.52
C VAL A 98 -6.84 -3.15 3.12
N PHE A 99 -6.00 -3.48 2.13
CA PHE A 99 -6.40 -3.51 0.72
C PHE A 99 -6.50 -4.92 0.12
N VAL A 100 -6.27 -5.99 0.89
CA VAL A 100 -6.46 -7.36 0.41
C VAL A 100 -7.92 -7.60 0.05
N GLY A 101 -8.17 -8.16 -1.14
CA GLY A 101 -9.52 -8.45 -1.64
C GLY A 101 -10.28 -7.23 -2.21
N ILE A 102 -9.64 -6.07 -2.29
CA ILE A 102 -10.14 -4.86 -2.97
C ILE A 102 -9.63 -4.78 -4.41
#